data_AF-A0A7C7PWE5-F1
#
_entry.id   AF-A0A7C7PWE5-F1
#
_cell.length_a   1.000
_cell.length_b   1.000
_cell.length_c   1.000
_cell.angle_alpha   90.00
_cell.angle_beta   90.00
_cell.angle_gamma   90.00
#
_symmetry.space_group_name_H-M   'P 1'
#
loop_
_entity.id
_entity.type
_entity.pdbx_description
1 polymer ?
#
loop_
_entity_poly.entity_id
_entity_poly.type
_entity_poly.pdbx_seq_one_letter_code
_entity_poly.pdbx_strand_id
1 'polypeptide(L)' 'KDNPKIGIAKIDPEKCVAFRGIFCQTCYWECPKRDEAITLKDHFKVEINPEACVGCGKCVNACPLNEEGAIKIIPL' A
#
# COMPACT_ATOMS: atom_id res chain seq x y z
N LYS A 1 -9.20 -5.27 20.08
CA LYS A 1 -8.22 -6.37 19.90
C LYS A 1 -7.05 -5.80 19.14
N ASP A 2 -5.95 -5.52 19.82
CA ASP A 2 -4.69 -5.15 19.18
C ASP A 2 -4.26 -6.28 18.24
N ASN A 3 -4.31 -6.00 16.93
CA ASN A 3 -3.72 -6.88 15.95
C ASN A 3 -2.22 -6.54 15.95
N PRO A 4 -1.33 -7.43 16.42
CA PRO A 4 0.09 -7.10 16.50
C PRO A 4 0.59 -6.70 15.12
N LYS A 5 1.23 -5.53 15.02
CA LYS A 5 1.85 -5.09 13.78
C LYS A 5 3.01 -6.02 13.47
N ILE A 6 2.91 -6.74 12.36
CA ILE A 6 3.98 -7.63 11.88
C ILE A 6 4.94 -6.92 10.90
N GLY A 7 4.58 -5.71 10.47
CA GLY A 7 5.33 -4.95 9.48
C GLY A 7 4.55 -3.73 9.00
N ILE A 8 5.17 -2.96 8.11
CA ILE A 8 4.59 -1.77 7.48
C ILE A 8 4.69 -1.91 5.97
N ALA A 9 3.63 -1.54 5.25
CA ALA A 9 3.66 -1.49 3.80
C ALA A 9 4.55 -0.32 3.32
N LYS A 10 5.42 -0.57 2.35
CA LYS A 10 6.25 0.46 1.71
C LYS A 10 6.07 0.38 0.20
N ILE A 11 5.84 1.53 -0.42
CA ILE A 11 5.69 1.67 -1.86
C ILE A 11 7.02 2.11 -2.47
N ASP A 12 7.36 1.49 -3.59
CA ASP A 12 8.42 1.92 -4.49
C ASP A 12 7.81 2.87 -5.56
N PRO A 13 8.09 4.18 -5.52
CA PRO A 13 7.51 5.14 -6.44
C PRO A 13 8.00 4.98 -7.88
N GLU A 14 9.17 4.36 -8.10
CA GLU A 14 9.70 4.14 -9.45
C GLU A 14 8.96 2.99 -10.15
N LYS A 15 8.54 1.99 -9.38
CA LYS A 15 7.75 0.85 -9.88
C LYS A 15 6.25 1.15 -9.93
N CYS A 16 5.73 1.96 -8.99
CA CYS A 16 4.29 2.17 -8.87
C CYS A 16 3.71 2.96 -10.06
N VAL A 17 2.80 2.32 -10.79
CA VAL A 17 2.16 2.93 -11.98
C VAL A 17 1.32 4.17 -11.64
N ALA A 18 0.79 4.26 -10.41
CA ALA A 18 0.08 5.45 -9.94
C ALA A 18 0.97 6.70 -9.84
N PHE A 19 2.26 6.53 -9.49
CA PHE A 19 3.25 7.61 -9.48
C PHE A 19 3.69 8.02 -10.89
N ARG A 20 3.33 7.22 -11.91
CA ARG A 20 3.64 7.42 -13.32
C ARG A 20 2.42 7.88 -14.14
N GLY A 21 1.35 8.32 -13.46
CA GLY A 21 0.16 8.88 -14.10
C GLY A 21 -0.88 7.87 -14.59
N ILE A 22 -0.70 6.58 -14.29
CA ILE A 22 -1.68 5.55 -14.62
C ILE A 22 -2.67 5.44 -13.47
N PHE A 23 -3.97 5.42 -13.78
CA PHE A 23 -5.02 5.23 -12.77
C PHE A 23 -4.92 3.83 -12.14
N CYS A 24 -4.36 3.75 -10.94
CA CYS A 24 -4.26 2.53 -10.15
C CYS A 24 -4.49 2.84 -8.67
N GLN A 25 -5.48 2.18 -8.09
CA GLN A 25 -5.88 2.36 -6.69
C GLN A 25 -6.10 1.03 -5.97
N THR A 26 -5.66 -0.09 -6.56
CA THR A 26 -6.00 -1.44 -6.08
C THR A 26 -5.54 -1.67 -4.63
N CYS A 27 -4.34 -1.20 -4.28
CA CYS A 27 -3.83 -1.29 -2.92
C CYS A 27 -4.66 -0.50 -1.91
N TYR A 28 -5.20 0.66 -2.31
CA TYR A 28 -6.14 1.43 -1.49
C TYR A 28 -7.43 0.63 -1.30
N TRP A 29 -8.05 0.13 -2.37
CA TRP A 29 -9.33 -0.58 -2.28
C TRP A 29 -9.27 -1.88 -1.45
N GLU A 30 -8.16 -2.61 -1.52
CA GLU A 30 -7.93 -3.86 -0.77
C GLU A 30 -7.47 -3.64 0.67
N CYS A 31 -7.12 -2.40 1.04
CA CYS A 31 -6.75 -2.08 2.40
C CYS A 31 -7.97 -2.19 3.33
N PRO A 32 -7.91 -2.99 4.42
CA PRO A 32 -9.01 -3.04 5.39
C PRO A 32 -9.11 -1.76 6.24
N LYS A 33 -8.07 -0.92 6.21
CA LYS A 33 -7.97 0.38 6.89
C LYS A 33 -7.78 1.50 5.86
N ARG A 34 -8.68 1.58 4.88
CA ARG A 34 -8.74 2.71 3.93
C ARG A 34 -8.85 4.03 4.68
N ASP A 35 -8.25 5.07 4.13
CA ASP A 35 -8.17 6.43 4.68
C ASP A 35 -7.40 6.57 6.00
N GLU A 36 -7.20 5.47 6.74
CA GLU A 36 -6.35 5.44 7.92
C GLU A 36 -4.92 5.01 7.58
N ALA A 37 -4.75 3.85 6.94
CA ALA A 37 -3.46 3.23 6.64
C ALA A 37 -2.97 3.49 5.21
N ILE A 38 -3.89 3.63 4.26
CA ILE A 38 -3.59 3.97 2.87
C ILE A 38 -4.52 5.11 2.44
N THR A 39 -3.96 6.22 1.98
CA THR A 39 -4.69 7.39 1.48
C THR A 39 -4.30 7.67 0.03
N LEU A 40 -5.17 8.40 -0.68
CA LEU A 40 -4.91 8.88 -2.04
C LEU A 40 -4.78 10.41 -2.03
N LYS A 41 -3.70 10.93 -2.59
CA LYS A 41 -3.44 12.37 -2.78
C LYS A 41 -3.23 12.73 -4.24
N ASP A 42 -3.38 14.00 -4.60
CA ASP A 42 -2.97 14.62 -5.88
C ASP A 42 -3.12 13.71 -7.10
N HIS A 43 -4.36 13.35 -7.47
CA HIS A 43 -4.63 12.46 -8.60
C HIS A 43 -3.98 11.07 -8.46
N PHE A 44 -4.26 10.39 -7.35
CA PHE A 44 -4.01 8.95 -7.11
C PHE A 44 -2.62 8.56 -6.58
N LYS A 45 -1.80 9.51 -6.14
CA LYS A 45 -0.59 9.19 -5.37
C LYS A 45 -0.98 8.50 -4.08
N VAL A 46 -0.39 7.33 -3.85
CA VAL A 46 -0.67 6.50 -2.68
C VAL A 46 0.28 6.88 -1.55
N GLU A 47 -0.25 7.19 -0.38
CA GLU A 47 0.53 7.35 0.84
C GLU A 47 0.21 6.24 1.84
N ILE A 48 1.23 5.75 2.54
CA ILE A 48 1.07 4.78 3.62
C ILE A 48 1.26 5.50 4.96
N ASN A 49 0.28 5.38 5.85
CA ASN A 49 0.43 5.78 7.24
C ASN A 49 0.98 4.60 8.07
N PRO A 50 2.23 4.67 8.57
CA PRO A 50 2.84 3.59 9.34
C PRO A 50 2.15 3.35 10.69
N GLU A 51 1.47 4.35 11.26
CA GLU A 51 0.77 4.23 12.55
C GLU A 51 -0.52 3.42 12.43
N ALA A 52 -1.24 3.56 11.32
CA ALA A 52 -2.47 2.81 11.08
C ALA A 52 -2.23 1.46 10.37
N CYS A 53 -1.15 1.35 9.58
CA CYS A 53 -0.82 0.12 8.86
C CYS A 53 -0.56 -1.04 9.83
N VAL A 54 -1.22 -2.18 9.59
CA VAL A 54 -1.12 -3.39 10.42
C VAL A 54 -0.27 -4.50 9.79
N GLY A 55 0.34 -4.24 8.63
CA GLY A 55 1.21 -5.21 7.96
C GLY A 55 0.50 -6.43 7.36
N CYS A 56 -0.82 -6.38 7.13
CA CYS A 56 -1.60 -7.56 6.70
C CYS A 56 -1.29 -8.11 5.29
N GLY A 57 -0.49 -7.41 4.48
CA GLY A 57 -0.06 -7.90 3.15
C GLY A 57 -1.11 -7.87 2.04
N LYS A 58 -2.38 -7.53 2.30
CA LYS A 58 -3.44 -7.50 1.26
C LYS A 58 -3.09 -6.59 0.08
N CYS A 59 -2.53 -5.42 0.36
CA CYS A 59 -2.09 -4.47 -0.66
C CYS A 59 -0.93 -4.98 -1.52
N VAL A 60 -0.09 -5.87 -0.99
CA VAL A 60 0.98 -6.56 -1.75
C VAL A 60 0.38 -7.57 -2.72
N ASN A 61 -0.50 -8.44 -2.23
CA ASN A 61 -1.17 -9.45 -3.06
C ASN A 61 -2.04 -8.81 -4.17
N ALA A 62 -2.59 -7.64 -3.90
CA ALA A 62 -3.42 -6.89 -4.82
C ALA A 62 -2.64 -6.12 -5.89
N CYS A 63 -1.32 -5.99 -5.76
CA CYS A 63 -0.52 -5.22 -6.70
C CYS A 63 -0.50 -5.94 -8.06
N PRO A 64 -0.93 -5.29 -9.16
CA PRO A 64 -1.02 -5.95 -10.48
C PRO A 64 0.34 -6.11 -11.17
N LEU A 65 1.43 -5.60 -10.57
CA LEU A 65 2.77 -5.73 -11.13
C LEU A 65 3.41 -7.06 -10.71
N ASN A 66 3.88 -7.81 -11.70
CA ASN A 66 4.49 -9.13 -11.50
C ASN A 66 5.92 -9.04 -10.92
N GLU A 67 6.42 -10.21 -10.48
CA GLU A 67 7.75 -10.49 -9.89
C GLU A 67 8.07 -9.75 -8.60
N GLU A 68 8.25 -8.43 -8.63
CA GLU A 68 8.73 -7.69 -7.47
C GLU A 68 7.69 -6.77 -6.83
N GLY A 69 6.58 -6.50 -7.53
CA GLY A 69 5.53 -5.56 -7.10
C GLY A 69 6.04 -4.12 -6.91
N ALA A 70 5.12 -3.16 -6.79
CA ALA A 70 5.45 -1.80 -6.38
C ALA A 70 5.29 -1.57 -4.86
N ILE A 71 4.86 -2.58 -4.12
CA ILE A 71 4.58 -2.46 -2.69
C ILE A 71 5.01 -3.75 -1.97
N LYS A 72 5.65 -3.60 -0.82
CA LYS A 72 6.17 -4.72 0.00
C LYS A 72 5.84 -4.47 1.47
N ILE A 73 5.75 -5.54 2.27
CA ILE A 73 5.74 -5.41 3.74
C ILE A 73 7.18 -5.44 4.23
N ILE A 74 7.55 -4.41 4.99
CA ILE A 74 8.81 -4.34 5.73
C ILE A 74 8.52 -4.83 7.15
N PRO A 75 9.11 -5.94 7.62
CA PRO A 75 8.96 -6.39 9.00
C PRO A 75 9.40 -5.31 10.00
N LEU A 76 8.76 -5.28 11.17
CA LEU A 76 9.16 -4.43 12.30
C LEU A 76 10.31 -5.06 13.09
#